data_AF-A0A1Q2LJP2-F1
#
_entry.id   AF-A0A1Q2LJP2-F1
#
_cell.length_a   1.000
_cell.length_b   1.000
_cell.length_c   1.000
_cell.angle_alpha   90.00
_cell.angle_beta   90.00
_cell.angle_gamma   90.00
#
_symmetry.space_group_name_H-M   'P 1'
#
loop_
_entity.id
_entity.type
_entity.pdbx_description
1 polymer ?
#
loop_
_entity_poly.entity_id
_entity_poly.type
_entity_poly.pdbx_seq_one_letter_code
_entity_poly.pdbx_strand_id
1 'polypeptide(L)'
;MQIKQDREITQEKAKESEPMVLALVNPYKLRDYSFMIPEYLTLILHITKKSKLLVYCPLDLNSPLESSEINYLFPIIFNTETKFAAQIPLSIMDYPDFNKQKLRDFL
;
A
#
# COMPACT_ATOMS: atom_id res chain seq x y z
N MET A 1 12.52 -11.21 -58.04
CA MET A 1 11.25 -11.36 -57.30
C MET A 1 11.40 -10.60 -55.99
N GLN A 2 10.82 -9.40 -55.88
CA GLN A 2 10.85 -8.58 -54.67
C GLN A 2 9.75 -9.08 -53.73
N ILE A 3 10.09 -9.42 -52.49
CA ILE A 3 9.09 -9.63 -51.43
C ILE A 3 9.09 -8.36 -50.59
N LYS A 4 8.14 -7.47 -50.87
CA LYS A 4 7.74 -6.41 -49.93
C LYS A 4 6.86 -7.07 -48.88
N GLN A 5 7.33 -7.09 -47.64
CA GLN A 5 6.54 -7.47 -46.49
C GLN A 5 6.05 -6.17 -45.85
N ASP A 6 4.82 -5.79 -46.19
CA ASP A 6 4.16 -4.64 -45.56
C ASP A 6 3.94 -4.98 -44.08
N ARG A 7 4.75 -4.36 -43.21
CA ARG A 7 4.52 -4.37 -41.76
C ARG A 7 3.35 -3.44 -41.51
N GLU A 8 2.16 -4.00 -41.34
CA GLU A 8 1.07 -3.28 -40.69
C GLU A 8 1.51 -2.94 -39.25
N ILE A 9 1.86 -1.68 -39.03
CA ILE A 9 2.05 -1.13 -37.69
C ILE A 9 0.65 -0.91 -37.14
N THR A 10 0.10 -1.91 -36.46
CA THR A 10 -1.10 -1.73 -35.65
C THR A 10 -0.74 -0.82 -34.48
N GLN A 11 -1.16 0.45 -34.56
CA GLN A 11 -1.15 1.33 -33.40
C GLN A 11 -2.23 0.84 -32.44
N GLU A 12 -1.85 0.04 -31.44
CA GLU A 12 -2.69 -0.18 -30.27
C GLU A 12 -2.88 1.17 -29.57
N LYS A 13 -4.07 1.77 -29.73
CA LYS A 13 -4.49 2.88 -28.87
C LYS A 13 -4.42 2.39 -27.43
N ALA A 14 -3.63 3.07 -26.60
CA ALA A 14 -3.59 2.81 -25.17
C ALA A 14 -5.03 2.84 -24.62
N LYS A 15 -5.51 1.67 -24.22
CA LYS A 15 -6.79 1.52 -23.51
C LYS A 15 -6.64 2.34 -22.23
N GLU A 16 -7.55 3.27 -21.96
CA GLU A 16 -7.61 3.94 -20.65
C GLU A 16 -7.61 2.84 -19.59
N SER A 17 -6.57 2.82 -18.76
CA SER A 17 -6.43 1.81 -17.72
C SER A 17 -7.52 2.06 -16.68
N GLU A 18 -8.20 1.00 -16.25
CA GLU A 18 -9.13 1.10 -15.12
C GLU A 18 -8.38 1.66 -13.91
N PRO A 19 -8.99 2.58 -13.13
CA PRO A 19 -8.33 3.18 -11.99
C PRO A 19 -7.99 2.09 -10.96
N MET A 20 -6.71 1.99 -10.61
CA MET A 20 -6.26 1.12 -9.54
C MET A 20 -6.75 1.67 -8.19
N VAL A 21 -7.60 0.91 -7.50
CA VAL A 21 -8.11 1.27 -6.17
C VAL A 21 -7.33 0.50 -5.10
N LEU A 22 -6.75 1.23 -4.15
CA LEU A 22 -6.15 0.67 -2.94
C LEU A 22 -7.01 1.04 -1.73
N ALA A 23 -7.60 0.02 -1.10
CA ALA A 23 -8.33 0.21 0.15
C ALA A 23 -7.37 0.22 1.35
N LEU A 24 -7.65 1.12 2.30
CA LEU A 24 -6.78 1.39 3.44
C LEU A 24 -7.60 1.40 4.73
N VAL A 25 -6.99 0.91 5.81
CA VAL A 25 -7.57 0.95 7.15
C VAL A 25 -6.61 1.56 8.15
N ASN A 26 -7.12 2.29 9.15
CA ASN A 26 -6.31 2.84 10.22
C ASN A 26 -6.04 1.72 11.26
N PRO A 27 -4.81 1.20 11.36
CA PRO A 27 -4.51 0.07 12.24
C PRO A 27 -4.70 0.41 13.72
N TYR A 28 -4.48 1.66 14.11
CA TYR A 28 -4.61 2.14 15.50
C TYR A 28 -6.06 2.20 15.99
N LYS A 29 -7.04 2.06 15.09
CA LYS A 29 -8.45 1.90 15.47
C LYS A 29 -8.83 0.45 15.73
N LEU A 30 -8.02 -0.50 15.29
CA LEU A 30 -8.30 -1.93 15.36
C LEU A 30 -7.51 -2.61 16.48
N ARG A 31 -6.24 -2.23 16.66
CA ARG A 31 -5.35 -2.85 17.64
C ARG A 31 -4.22 -1.91 18.08
N ASP A 32 -3.55 -2.30 19.16
CA ASP A 32 -2.22 -1.78 19.44
C ASP A 32 -1.28 -2.19 18.29
N TYR A 33 -0.67 -1.18 17.69
CA TYR A 33 0.12 -1.30 16.48
C TYR A 33 1.35 -0.41 16.60
N SER A 34 2.54 -0.98 16.50
CA SER A 34 3.80 -0.24 16.57
C SER A 34 4.86 -0.92 15.73
N PHE A 35 5.63 -0.13 14.99
CA PHE A 35 6.71 -0.60 14.15
C PHE A 35 7.76 0.49 14.00
N MET A 36 8.96 0.12 13.58
CA MET A 36 10.05 1.07 13.33
C MET A 36 10.05 1.56 11.89
N ILE A 37 10.21 2.87 11.71
CA ILE A 37 10.41 3.49 10.40
C ILE A 37 11.91 3.44 10.09
N PRO A 38 12.34 2.80 9.00
CA PRO A 38 13.73 2.83 8.58
C PRO A 38 14.26 4.25 8.39
N GLU A 39 15.50 4.51 8.80
CA GLU A 39 16.10 5.85 8.79
C GLU A 39 16.07 6.51 7.40
N TYR A 40 16.32 5.73 6.34
CA TYR A 40 16.29 6.24 4.97
C TYR A 40 14.90 6.79 4.58
N LEU A 41 13.81 6.19 5.09
CA LEU A 41 12.45 6.70 4.85
C LEU A 41 12.17 7.96 5.67
N THR A 42 12.70 8.05 6.89
CA THR A 42 12.63 9.28 7.69
C THR A 42 13.25 10.45 6.92
N LEU A 43 14.38 10.23 6.25
CA LEU A 43 15.03 11.25 5.41
C LEU A 43 14.20 11.59 4.17
N ILE A 44 13.78 10.60 3.37
CA ILE A 44 13.01 10.81 2.13
C ILE A 44 11.68 11.52 2.41
N LEU A 45 10.97 11.11 3.47
CA LEU A 45 9.68 11.66 3.85
C LEU A 45 9.79 12.96 4.67
N HIS A 46 11.01 13.41 4.99
CA HIS A 46 11.29 14.57 5.86
C HIS A 46 10.57 14.48 7.21
N ILE A 47 10.63 13.30 7.84
CA ILE A 47 10.00 13.05 9.13
C ILE A 47 10.87 13.62 10.25
N THR A 48 10.24 14.41 11.11
CA THR A 48 10.84 14.97 12.32
C THR A 48 9.97 14.61 13.52
N LYS A 49 10.46 14.89 14.74
CA LYS A 49 9.68 14.68 15.98
C LYS A 49 8.37 15.49 16.04
N LYS A 50 8.20 16.50 15.18
CA LYS A 50 7.00 17.35 15.13
C LYS A 50 6.08 17.00 13.95
N SER A 51 6.51 16.11 13.06
CA SER A 51 5.77 15.81 11.84
C SER A 51 4.43 15.14 12.15
N LYS A 52 3.42 15.55 11.39
CA LYS A 52 2.08 14.93 11.43
C LYS A 52 2.02 13.81 10.41
N LEU A 53 2.01 12.59 10.91
CA LEU A 53 1.97 11.38 10.09
C LEU A 53 0.59 10.74 10.13
N LEU A 54 0.13 10.25 8.98
CA LEU A 54 -0.95 9.28 8.91
C LEU A 54 -0.36 7.92 8.59
N VAL A 55 -0.85 6.88 9.24
CA VAL A 55 -0.46 5.50 8.96
C VAL A 55 -1.70 4.69 8.66
N TYR A 56 -1.63 3.92 7.58
CA TYR A 56 -2.68 3.00 7.17
C TYR A 56 -2.08 1.67 6.74
N CYS A 57 -2.84 0.60 6.87
CA CYS A 57 -2.49 -0.70 6.30
C CYS A 57 -3.40 -1.00 5.10
N PRO A 58 -2.89 -1.64 4.03
CA PRO A 58 -3.71 -2.17 2.95
C PRO A 58 -4.79 -3.11 3.48
N LEU A 59 -5.97 -2.99 2.90
CA LEU A 59 -7.09 -3.91 3.10
C LEU A 59 -7.32 -4.67 1.80
N ASP A 60 -7.10 -5.98 1.83
CA ASP A 60 -7.40 -6.89 0.73
C ASP A 60 -8.93 -7.09 0.70
N LEU A 61 -9.61 -6.35 -0.19
CA LEU A 61 -11.07 -6.31 -0.28
C LEU A 61 -11.64 -7.65 -0.72
N ASN A 62 -12.56 -8.19 0.08
CA ASN A 62 -13.35 -9.37 -0.23
C ASN A 62 -14.85 -9.05 -0.17
N SER A 63 -15.67 -9.92 -0.76
CA SER A 63 -17.13 -9.88 -0.64
C SER A 63 -17.61 -11.11 0.14
N PRO A 64 -18.23 -10.95 1.31
CA PRO A 64 -18.65 -9.67 1.92
C PRO A 64 -17.48 -8.92 2.59
N LEU A 65 -17.65 -7.62 2.86
CA LEU A 65 -16.57 -6.73 3.31
C LEU A 65 -15.88 -7.24 4.60
N GLU A 66 -16.61 -7.88 5.50
CA GLU A 66 -16.12 -8.40 6.77
C GLU A 66 -15.09 -9.53 6.59
N SER A 67 -15.11 -10.20 5.43
CA SER A 67 -14.12 -11.21 5.05
C SER A 67 -12.82 -10.62 4.48
N SER A 68 -12.75 -9.31 4.30
CA SER A 68 -11.53 -8.61 3.85
C SER A 68 -10.42 -8.77 4.88
N GLU A 69 -9.18 -8.81 4.41
CA GLU A 69 -8.02 -9.06 5.27
C GLU A 69 -7.10 -7.84 5.35
N ILE A 70 -6.62 -7.56 6.55
CA ILE A 70 -5.76 -6.40 6.81
C ILE A 70 -4.30 -6.86 6.72
N ASN A 71 -3.49 -6.16 5.93
CA ASN A 71 -2.08 -6.47 5.78
C ASN A 71 -1.20 -5.56 6.65
N TYR A 72 -0.98 -5.99 7.90
CA TYR A 72 -0.16 -5.27 8.88
C TYR A 72 1.33 -5.25 8.54
N LEU A 73 1.82 -6.11 7.64
CA LEU A 73 3.24 -6.12 7.24
C LEU A 73 3.58 -5.04 6.22
N PHE A 74 2.61 -4.29 5.69
CA PHE A 74 2.84 -3.28 4.66
C PHE A 74 2.23 -1.91 5.02
N PRO A 75 2.51 -1.33 6.20
CA PRO A 75 2.03 0.00 6.53
C PRO A 75 2.47 1.03 5.49
N ILE A 76 1.56 1.95 5.20
CA ILE A 76 1.78 3.11 4.36
C ILE A 76 1.76 4.33 5.27
N ILE A 77 2.84 5.10 5.23
CA ILE A 77 2.99 6.33 5.98
C ILE A 77 2.83 7.50 5.03
N PHE A 78 2.03 8.48 5.44
CA PHE A 78 1.87 9.75 4.77
C PHE A 78 2.38 10.86 5.69
N ASN A 79 3.35 11.64 5.23
CA ASN A 79 3.67 12.91 5.87
C ASN A 79 2.77 13.99 5.26
N THR A 80 1.78 14.45 6.03
CA THR A 80 0.76 15.38 5.51
C THR A 80 1.31 16.77 5.20
N GLU A 81 2.44 17.13 5.81
CA GLU A 81 3.08 18.44 5.62
C GLU A 81 3.87 18.47 4.32
N THR A 82 4.63 17.41 4.03
CA THR A 82 5.45 17.31 2.80
C THR A 82 4.73 16.66 1.62
N LYS A 83 3.56 16.05 1.87
CA LYS A 83 2.77 15.29 0.89
C LYS A 83 3.52 14.09 0.29
N PHE A 84 4.54 13.60 0.98
CA PHE A 84 5.21 12.36 0.62
C PHE A 84 4.60 11.17 1.34
N ALA A 85 4.65 10.02 0.69
CA ALA A 85 4.19 8.76 1.24
C ALA A 85 5.15 7.63 0.87
N ALA A 86 5.25 6.63 1.74
CA ALA A 86 5.98 5.40 1.44
C ALA A 86 5.29 4.21 2.08
N GLN A 87 5.35 3.06 1.40
CA GLN A 87 5.01 1.77 1.98
C GLN A 87 6.27 1.14 2.59
N ILE A 88 6.12 0.52 3.75
CA ILE A 88 7.22 -0.10 4.48
C ILE A 88 6.96 -1.61 4.53
N PRO A 89 7.75 -2.44 3.84
CA PRO A 89 7.67 -3.88 4.01
C PRO A 89 8.31 -4.25 5.36
N LEU A 90 7.53 -4.89 6.22
CA LEU A 90 7.97 -5.42 7.51
C LEU A 90 8.20 -6.92 7.42
N SER A 91 9.19 -7.41 8.16
CA SER A 91 9.48 -8.84 8.23
C SER A 91 8.60 -9.52 9.28
N ILE A 92 7.96 -10.63 8.92
CA ILE A 92 7.23 -11.47 9.88
C ILE A 92 8.13 -12.01 10.99
N MET A 93 9.45 -12.09 10.76
CA MET A 93 10.40 -12.53 11.79
C MET A 93 10.55 -11.50 12.92
N ASP A 94 10.47 -10.21 12.57
CA ASP A 94 10.57 -9.11 13.52
C ASP A 94 9.20 -8.76 14.14
N TYR A 95 8.12 -9.02 13.39
CA TYR A 95 6.72 -8.75 13.77
C TYR A 95 5.85 -10.01 13.64
N PRO A 96 6.08 -11.04 14.47
CA PRO A 96 5.40 -12.33 14.34
C PRO A 96 3.88 -12.26 14.60
N ASP A 97 3.41 -11.20 15.24
CA ASP A 97 2.01 -10.91 15.55
C ASP A 97 1.30 -10.11 14.45
N PHE A 98 1.98 -9.76 13.35
CA PHE A 98 1.41 -9.00 12.21
C PHE A 98 0.86 -9.91 11.11
N ASN A 99 0.44 -11.13 11.48
CA ASN A 99 -0.31 -12.00 10.57
C ASN A 99 -1.58 -11.31 10.06
N LYS A 100 -2.03 -11.66 8.86
CA LYS A 100 -3.29 -11.15 8.32
C LYS A 100 -4.45 -11.49 9.25
N GLN A 101 -5.28 -10.50 9.53
CA GLN A 101 -6.51 -10.66 10.33
C GLN A 101 -7.70 -10.21 9.50
N LYS A 102 -8.87 -10.80 9.76
CA LYS A 102 -10.09 -10.44 9.04
C LYS A 102 -10.68 -9.18 9.64
N LEU A 103 -11.30 -8.35 8.81
CA LEU A 103 -11.98 -7.15 9.27
C LEU A 103 -13.11 -7.49 10.26
N ARG A 104 -13.77 -8.65 10.09
CA ARG A 104 -14.79 -9.18 11.01
C ARG A 104 -14.33 -9.25 12.46
N ASP A 105 -13.04 -9.45 12.72
CA ASP A 105 -12.52 -9.63 14.08
C ASP A 105 -12.60 -8.32 14.91
N PHE A 106 -12.95 -7.19 14.27
CA PHE A 106 -13.01 -5.85 14.88
C PHE A 106 -14.38 -5.15 14.75
N LEU A 107 -15.41 -5.84 14.22
CA LEU A 107 -16.77 -5.32 14.03
C LEU A 107 -17.74 -5.94 15.04
#